data_AF-A0A524J688-F1
#
_entry.id   AF-A0A524J688-F1
#
_cell.length_a   1.000
_cell.length_b   1.000
_cell.length_c   1.000
_cell.angle_alpha   90.00
_cell.angle_beta   90.00
_cell.angle_gamma   90.00
#
_symmetry.space_group_name_H-M   'P 1'
#
loop_
_entity.id
_entity.type
_entity.pdbx_description
1 polymer ?
#
loop_
_entity_poly.entity_id
_entity_poly.type
_entity_poly.pdbx_seq_one_letter_code
_entity_poly.pdbx_strand_id
1 'polypeptide(L)'
;MKRRTIIPLAVLSCALMVAAVASGAKPDKAPNPKQVAKSQCKAEKKADKAAFRATYGKRAMRTCVKGEKSGSKAELQNAAQVCKAERAEDEALFNETHGSNKNGKNAFGKCVSSKVKQAVAEGTEEFKNAAKECKAERAADPAAFRETHGSNKNGKNAFGKCVSSKQDEGTPEEDPPAV
;
A
#
# COMPACT_ATOMS: atom_id res chain seq x y z
N MET A 1 38.28 -18.19 -0.83
CA MET A 1 37.95 -19.14 -1.92
C MET A 1 36.79 -20.01 -1.49
N LYS A 2 35.59 -19.78 -2.03
CA LYS A 2 34.45 -20.70 -1.92
C LYS A 2 33.57 -20.51 -3.15
N ARG A 3 33.21 -21.65 -3.75
CA ARG A 3 32.91 -21.83 -5.17
C ARG A 3 31.59 -21.15 -5.57
N ARG A 4 31.68 -20.40 -6.67
CA ARG A 4 30.55 -19.90 -7.48
C ARG A 4 29.94 -21.09 -8.23
N THR A 5 28.64 -21.31 -8.05
CA THR A 5 27.82 -22.12 -8.96
C THR A 5 26.74 -21.22 -9.53
N ILE A 6 26.94 -20.86 -10.79
CA ILE A 6 26.00 -20.22 -11.70
C ILE A 6 25.10 -21.34 -12.24
N ILE A 7 23.78 -21.18 -12.16
CA ILE A 7 22.81 -21.95 -12.95
C ILE A 7 21.87 -20.93 -13.63
N PRO A 8 21.83 -20.88 -14.97
CA PRO A 8 21.05 -19.91 -15.72
C PRO A 8 19.69 -20.48 -16.18
N LEU A 9 18.82 -19.57 -16.64
CA LEU A 9 17.59 -19.77 -17.43
C LEU A 9 16.40 -20.50 -16.78
N ALA A 10 15.31 -19.74 -16.58
CA ALA A 10 14.00 -20.13 -17.10
C ALA A 10 13.09 -18.89 -17.16
N VAL A 11 12.82 -18.42 -18.37
CA VAL A 11 11.70 -17.54 -18.70
C VAL A 11 10.41 -18.27 -18.30
N LEU A 12 9.71 -17.77 -17.30
CA LEU A 12 8.39 -18.27 -16.93
C LEU A 12 7.37 -17.16 -17.18
N SER A 13 6.80 -17.19 -18.39
CA SER A 13 5.54 -16.53 -18.70
C SER A 13 4.49 -16.96 -17.68
N CYS A 14 4.12 -16.05 -16.77
CA CYS A 14 2.95 -16.23 -15.93
C CYS A 14 1.71 -15.78 -16.71
N ALA A 15 1.18 -16.70 -17.50
CA ALA A 15 -0.22 -16.65 -17.93
C ALA A 15 -1.11 -16.78 -16.69
N LEU A 16 -1.60 -15.66 -16.17
CA LEU A 16 -2.62 -15.67 -15.12
C LEU A 16 -4.01 -15.67 -15.77
N MET A 17 -4.61 -16.86 -15.80
CA MET A 17 -6.02 -17.08 -16.03
C MET A 17 -6.85 -16.30 -15.00
N VAL A 18 -7.63 -15.32 -15.46
CA VAL A 18 -8.60 -14.61 -14.63
C VAL A 18 -9.94 -15.36 -14.70
N ALA A 19 -10.30 -16.06 -13.62
CA ALA A 19 -11.65 -16.56 -13.43
C ALA A 19 -12.62 -15.36 -13.35
N ALA A 20 -13.54 -15.28 -14.31
CA ALA A 20 -14.56 -14.24 -14.38
C ALA A 20 -15.58 -14.40 -13.24
N VAL A 21 -15.48 -13.56 -12.21
CA VAL A 21 -16.62 -13.27 -11.33
C VAL A 21 -17.41 -12.13 -11.94
N ALA A 22 -18.54 -12.46 -12.58
CA ALA A 22 -19.54 -11.50 -12.98
C ALA A 22 -20.12 -10.81 -11.73
N SER A 23 -19.72 -9.56 -11.50
CA SER A 23 -20.37 -8.67 -10.55
C SER A 23 -20.82 -7.44 -11.30
N GLY A 24 -22.14 -7.27 -11.43
CA GLY A 24 -22.74 -6.07 -11.99
C GLY A 24 -22.38 -4.85 -11.13
N ALA A 25 -21.34 -4.13 -11.52
CA ALA A 25 -20.98 -2.85 -10.93
C ALA A 25 -21.41 -1.71 -11.87
N LYS A 26 -22.24 -0.82 -11.33
CA LYS A 26 -22.60 0.49 -11.91
C LYS A 26 -21.33 1.25 -12.33
N PRO A 27 -21.39 2.18 -13.31
CA PRO A 27 -20.21 2.86 -13.85
C PRO A 27 -19.31 3.38 -12.72
N ASP A 28 -18.12 2.77 -12.61
CA ASP A 28 -17.15 3.02 -11.55
C ASP A 28 -16.72 4.49 -11.63
N LYS A 29 -17.23 5.36 -10.74
CA LYS A 29 -16.61 6.67 -10.53
C LYS A 29 -15.18 6.43 -10.05
N ALA A 30 -14.21 7.13 -10.62
CA ALA A 30 -12.82 7.06 -10.18
C ALA A 30 -12.72 7.26 -8.66
N PRO A 31 -11.95 6.42 -7.94
CA PRO A 31 -11.85 6.50 -6.49
C PRO A 31 -11.30 7.86 -6.07
N ASN A 32 -11.91 8.46 -5.04
CA ASN A 32 -11.41 9.69 -4.45
C ASN A 32 -10.46 9.41 -3.27
N PRO A 33 -9.60 10.37 -2.86
CA PRO A 33 -8.61 10.14 -1.80
C PRO A 33 -9.20 9.66 -0.47
N LYS A 34 -10.42 10.09 -0.13
CA LYS A 34 -11.09 9.66 1.10
C LYS A 34 -11.54 8.20 1.02
N GLN A 35 -11.93 7.72 -0.15
CA GLN A 35 -12.30 6.32 -0.37
C GLN A 35 -11.07 5.42 -0.28
N VAL A 36 -9.94 5.84 -0.88
CA VAL A 36 -8.66 5.12 -0.82
C VAL A 36 -8.15 5.04 0.62
N ALA A 37 -8.11 6.16 1.34
CA ALA A 37 -7.74 6.19 2.75
C ALA A 37 -8.65 5.28 3.58
N LYS A 38 -9.96 5.26 3.29
CA LYS A 38 -10.91 4.38 3.98
C LYS A 38 -10.67 2.91 3.67
N SER A 39 -10.27 2.54 2.44
CA SER A 39 -9.92 1.15 2.12
C SER A 39 -8.65 0.72 2.82
N GLN A 40 -7.61 1.56 2.82
CA GLN A 40 -6.34 1.32 3.50
C GLN A 40 -6.55 1.09 5.00
N CYS A 41 -7.18 2.06 5.68
CA CYS A 41 -7.48 1.93 7.11
C CYS A 41 -8.37 0.72 7.45
N LYS A 42 -9.23 0.27 6.53
CA LYS A 42 -10.01 -0.96 6.72
C LYS A 42 -9.14 -2.21 6.59
N ALA A 43 -8.22 -2.22 5.63
CA ALA A 43 -7.30 -3.32 5.40
C ALA A 43 -6.32 -3.47 6.58
N GLU A 44 -5.70 -2.38 7.03
CA GLU A 44 -4.84 -2.36 8.23
C GLU A 44 -5.58 -2.84 9.49
N LYS A 45 -6.79 -2.32 9.72
CA LYS A 45 -7.62 -2.76 10.85
C LYS A 45 -7.96 -4.25 10.77
N LYS A 46 -8.16 -4.79 9.57
CA LYS A 46 -8.42 -6.22 9.35
C LYS A 46 -7.14 -7.05 9.56
N ALA A 47 -5.98 -6.53 9.15
CA ALA A 47 -4.69 -7.17 9.31
C ALA A 47 -4.31 -7.30 10.79
N ASP A 48 -4.48 -6.22 11.58
CA ASP A 48 -4.23 -6.27 13.01
C ASP A 48 -5.07 -5.23 13.78
N LYS A 49 -6.23 -5.68 14.29
CA LYS A 49 -7.17 -4.82 15.03
C LYS A 49 -6.56 -4.24 16.31
N ALA A 50 -5.67 -4.99 16.98
CA ALA A 50 -5.09 -4.55 18.25
C ALA A 50 -4.02 -3.48 17.99
N ALA A 51 -3.12 -3.73 17.04
CA ALA A 51 -2.13 -2.75 16.60
C ALA A 51 -2.83 -1.50 16.06
N PHE A 52 -3.83 -1.64 15.19
CA PHE A 52 -4.59 -0.50 14.65
C PHE A 52 -5.17 0.41 15.73
N ARG A 53 -5.73 -0.18 16.81
CA ARG A 53 -6.25 0.61 17.93
C ARG A 53 -5.14 1.23 18.78
N ALA A 54 -4.00 0.55 18.92
CA ALA A 54 -2.83 1.07 19.62
C ALA A 54 -2.16 2.22 18.84
N THR A 55 -2.15 2.16 17.51
CA THR A 55 -1.60 3.20 16.63
C THR A 55 -2.47 4.44 16.61
N TYR A 56 -3.77 4.28 16.31
CA TYR A 56 -4.65 5.42 16.03
C TYR A 56 -5.51 5.88 17.23
N GLY A 57 -5.50 5.13 18.33
CA GLY A 57 -6.14 5.50 19.59
C GLY A 57 -7.67 5.60 19.56
N LYS A 58 -8.22 6.55 20.34
CA LYS A 58 -9.67 6.82 20.38
C LYS A 58 -10.13 7.33 19.01
N ARG A 59 -11.26 6.81 18.51
CA ARG A 59 -11.77 7.10 17.14
C ARG A 59 -10.78 6.67 16.03
N ALA A 60 -10.08 5.56 16.23
CA ALA A 60 -9.03 5.01 15.35
C ALA A 60 -9.29 5.19 13.84
N MET A 61 -10.44 4.73 13.31
CA MET A 61 -10.74 4.89 11.88
C MET A 61 -10.79 6.34 11.39
N ARG A 62 -11.30 7.27 12.21
CA ARG A 62 -11.33 8.69 11.84
C ARG A 62 -9.93 9.27 11.83
N THR A 63 -9.10 8.90 12.79
CA THR A 63 -7.71 9.35 12.89
C THR A 63 -6.89 8.81 11.72
N CYS A 64 -6.99 7.52 11.44
CA CYS A 64 -6.34 6.88 10.29
C CYS A 64 -6.76 7.56 8.97
N VAL A 65 -8.06 7.66 8.69
CA VAL A 65 -8.53 8.28 7.42
C VAL A 65 -8.10 9.74 7.30
N LYS A 66 -7.91 10.45 8.41
CA LYS A 66 -7.38 11.83 8.38
C LYS A 66 -5.89 11.84 8.05
N GLY A 67 -5.10 10.93 8.62
CA GLY A 67 -3.66 10.77 8.35
C GLY A 67 -3.39 10.33 6.91
N GLU A 68 -4.08 9.28 6.46
CA GLU A 68 -3.86 8.69 5.12
C GLU A 68 -4.39 9.56 3.97
N LYS A 69 -5.19 10.60 4.23
CA LYS A 69 -5.85 11.37 3.16
C LYS A 69 -4.86 12.02 2.19
N SER A 70 -3.74 12.54 2.69
CA SER A 70 -2.69 13.14 1.86
C SER A 70 -1.95 12.09 1.06
N GLY A 71 -1.50 11.00 1.70
CA GLY A 71 -0.85 9.87 1.04
C GLY A 71 -1.74 9.28 -0.06
N SER A 72 -3.00 8.97 0.27
CA SER A 72 -4.01 8.51 -0.69
C SER A 72 -4.25 9.46 -1.86
N LYS A 73 -4.05 10.77 -1.69
CA LYS A 73 -4.15 11.74 -2.80
C LYS A 73 -2.91 11.63 -3.70
N ALA A 74 -1.72 11.53 -3.11
CA ALA A 74 -0.47 11.33 -3.84
C ALA A 74 -0.51 10.00 -4.63
N GLU A 75 -0.93 8.91 -4.00
CA GLU A 75 -1.12 7.60 -4.64
C GLU A 75 -2.03 7.66 -5.87
N LEU A 76 -3.18 8.34 -5.75
CA LEU A 76 -4.08 8.52 -6.90
C LEU A 76 -3.45 9.35 -8.03
N GLN A 77 -2.65 10.36 -7.69
CA GLN A 77 -1.95 11.17 -8.68
C GLN A 77 -0.86 10.38 -9.38
N ASN A 78 -0.02 9.66 -8.61
CA ASN A 78 1.05 8.81 -9.12
C ASN A 78 0.49 7.70 -10.02
N ALA A 79 -0.53 6.97 -9.55
CA ALA A 79 -1.21 5.96 -10.34
C ALA A 79 -1.78 6.54 -11.64
N ALA A 80 -2.39 7.73 -11.59
CA ALA A 80 -2.90 8.39 -12.79
C ALA A 80 -1.79 8.81 -13.76
N GLN A 81 -0.60 9.20 -13.29
CA GLN A 81 0.52 9.52 -14.18
C GLN A 81 1.09 8.26 -14.83
N VAL A 82 1.28 7.18 -14.06
CA VAL A 82 1.73 5.89 -14.59
C VAL A 82 0.75 5.38 -15.65
N CYS A 83 -0.55 5.39 -15.37
CA CYS A 83 -1.57 4.97 -16.34
C CYS A 83 -1.66 5.88 -17.57
N LYS A 84 -1.27 7.17 -17.47
CA LYS A 84 -1.18 8.05 -18.64
C LYS A 84 0.02 7.70 -19.50
N ALA A 85 1.16 7.39 -18.88
CA ALA A 85 2.36 6.95 -19.59
C ALA A 85 2.14 5.61 -20.30
N GLU A 86 1.60 4.60 -19.59
CA GLU A 86 1.27 3.28 -20.17
C GLU A 86 0.33 3.43 -21.38
N ARG A 87 -0.68 4.30 -21.30
CA ARG A 87 -1.61 4.54 -22.42
C ARG A 87 -0.97 5.32 -23.58
N ALA A 88 -0.03 6.21 -23.31
CA ALA A 88 0.64 6.99 -24.33
C ALA A 88 1.67 6.16 -25.11
N GLU A 89 2.21 5.10 -24.49
CA GLU A 89 3.12 4.15 -25.12
C GLU A 89 2.40 3.27 -26.14
N ASP A 90 1.28 2.64 -25.76
CA ASP A 90 0.44 1.85 -26.65
C ASP A 90 -1.03 1.87 -26.20
N GLU A 91 -1.87 2.64 -26.89
CA GLU A 91 -3.29 2.76 -26.56
C GLU A 91 -4.08 1.47 -26.80
N ALA A 92 -3.71 0.68 -27.82
CA ALA A 92 -4.40 -0.56 -28.14
C ALA A 92 -4.13 -1.61 -27.07
N LEU A 93 -2.84 -1.82 -26.74
CA LEU A 93 -2.41 -2.71 -25.67
C LEU A 93 -2.93 -2.26 -24.30
N PHE A 94 -2.95 -0.95 -24.02
CA PHE A 94 -3.51 -0.42 -22.79
C PHE A 94 -5.00 -0.75 -22.63
N ASN A 95 -5.78 -0.60 -23.70
CA ASN A 95 -7.20 -0.91 -23.69
C ASN A 95 -7.45 -2.42 -23.60
N GLU A 96 -6.60 -3.26 -24.21
CA GLU A 96 -6.67 -4.71 -24.06
C GLU A 96 -6.34 -5.16 -22.62
N THR A 97 -5.30 -4.56 -22.03
CA THR A 97 -4.79 -4.93 -20.70
C THR A 97 -5.73 -4.50 -19.58
N HIS A 98 -6.22 -3.25 -19.63
CA HIS A 98 -6.98 -2.65 -18.53
C HIS A 98 -8.47 -2.50 -18.83
N GLY A 99 -8.86 -2.51 -20.11
CA GLY A 99 -10.25 -2.39 -20.52
C GLY A 99 -11.00 -3.72 -20.37
N SER A 100 -12.24 -3.64 -19.92
CA SER A 100 -13.09 -4.84 -19.76
C SER A 100 -14.48 -4.68 -20.37
N ASN A 101 -14.77 -3.53 -20.98
CA ASN A 101 -16.03 -3.26 -21.68
C ASN A 101 -15.83 -3.20 -23.20
N LYS A 102 -16.92 -3.34 -23.94
CA LYS A 102 -16.93 -3.42 -25.42
C LYS A 102 -16.26 -2.24 -26.13
N ASN A 103 -15.94 -1.15 -25.44
CA ASN A 103 -15.38 0.08 -26.02
C ASN A 103 -14.06 0.52 -25.37
N GLY A 104 -13.44 -0.28 -24.49
CA GLY A 104 -12.21 0.10 -23.76
C GLY A 104 -12.32 1.32 -22.82
N LYS A 105 -13.48 2.00 -22.76
CA LYS A 105 -13.64 3.30 -22.11
C LYS A 105 -13.46 3.28 -20.59
N ASN A 106 -13.39 2.10 -19.97
CA ASN A 106 -13.09 1.95 -18.54
C ASN A 106 -11.62 1.64 -18.23
N ALA A 107 -10.77 1.44 -19.25
CA ALA A 107 -9.38 1.02 -19.08
C ALA A 107 -8.59 1.92 -18.14
N PHE A 108 -8.68 3.25 -18.32
CA PHE A 108 -7.97 4.19 -17.46
C PHE A 108 -8.40 4.10 -16.00
N GLY A 109 -9.71 4.05 -15.74
CA GLY A 109 -10.23 3.91 -14.38
C GLY A 109 -9.84 2.59 -13.72
N LYS A 110 -9.79 1.50 -14.51
CA LYS A 110 -9.32 0.19 -14.04
C LYS A 110 -7.83 0.17 -13.75
N CYS A 111 -7.01 0.76 -14.62
CA CYS A 111 -5.57 0.92 -14.38
C CYS A 111 -5.32 1.65 -13.06
N VAL A 112 -5.90 2.84 -12.88
CA VAL A 112 -5.73 3.63 -11.65
C VAL A 112 -6.24 2.86 -10.43
N SER A 113 -7.41 2.22 -10.53
CA SER A 113 -7.94 1.42 -9.43
C SER A 113 -7.07 0.20 -9.12
N SER A 114 -6.40 -0.39 -10.10
CA SER A 114 -5.54 -1.56 -9.91
C SER A 114 -4.27 -1.16 -9.15
N LYS A 115 -3.58 -0.12 -9.63
CA LYS A 115 -2.37 0.42 -8.99
C LYS A 115 -2.64 0.86 -7.55
N VAL A 116 -3.76 1.56 -7.31
CA VAL A 116 -4.16 1.95 -5.95
C VAL A 116 -4.47 0.74 -5.06
N LYS A 117 -5.07 -0.33 -5.60
CA LYS A 117 -5.29 -1.57 -4.81
C LYS A 117 -3.97 -2.23 -4.44
N GLN A 118 -2.98 -2.21 -5.33
CA GLN A 118 -1.64 -2.70 -5.06
C GLN A 118 -0.99 -1.87 -3.94
N ALA A 119 -0.98 -0.53 -4.06
CA ALA A 119 -0.44 0.35 -3.02
C ALA A 119 -1.12 0.14 -1.65
N VAL A 120 -2.44 -0.06 -1.63
CA VAL A 120 -3.17 -0.39 -0.40
C VAL A 120 -2.74 -1.74 0.19
N ALA A 121 -2.47 -2.74 -0.66
CA ALA A 121 -2.01 -4.05 -0.20
C ALA A 121 -0.58 -3.97 0.37
N GLU A 122 0.31 -3.28 -0.32
CA GLU A 122 1.70 -3.01 0.10
C GLU A 122 1.72 -2.28 1.44
N GLY A 123 1.03 -1.13 1.55
CA GLY A 123 0.94 -0.37 2.80
C GLY A 123 0.28 -1.14 3.95
N THR A 124 -0.60 -2.09 3.66
CA THR A 124 -1.19 -2.97 4.69
C THR A 124 -0.18 -3.98 5.22
N GLU A 125 0.67 -4.55 4.37
CA GLU A 125 1.72 -5.48 4.80
C GLU A 125 2.84 -4.73 5.53
N GLU A 126 3.22 -3.52 5.08
CA GLU A 126 4.13 -2.62 5.81
C GLU A 126 3.60 -2.29 7.20
N PHE A 127 2.35 -1.86 7.32
CA PHE A 127 1.71 -1.60 8.62
C PHE A 127 1.81 -2.82 9.55
N LYS A 128 1.54 -4.01 9.02
CA LYS A 128 1.54 -5.26 9.78
C LYS A 128 2.95 -5.65 10.22
N ASN A 129 3.96 -5.46 9.37
CA ASN A 129 5.36 -5.72 9.72
C ASN A 129 5.87 -4.72 10.75
N ALA A 130 5.67 -3.42 10.52
CA ALA A 130 5.96 -2.36 11.48
C ALA A 130 5.30 -2.63 12.84
N ALA A 131 4.01 -3.00 12.84
CA ALA A 131 3.29 -3.35 14.06
C ALA A 131 3.89 -4.55 14.80
N LYS A 132 4.36 -5.58 14.09
CA LYS A 132 5.03 -6.75 14.71
C LYS A 132 6.34 -6.35 15.35
N GLU A 133 7.17 -5.58 14.64
CA GLU A 133 8.46 -5.14 15.18
C GLU A 133 8.29 -4.21 16.38
N CYS A 134 7.38 -3.23 16.29
CA CYS A 134 7.07 -2.34 17.41
C CYS A 134 6.50 -3.09 18.63
N LYS A 135 5.81 -4.22 18.41
CA LYS A 135 5.39 -5.09 19.52
C LYS A 135 6.58 -5.81 20.14
N ALA A 136 7.51 -6.31 19.33
CA ALA A 136 8.71 -6.99 19.79
C ALA A 136 9.61 -6.04 20.59
N GLU A 137 9.90 -4.85 20.07
CA GLU A 137 10.70 -3.83 20.78
C GLU A 137 10.07 -3.43 22.10
N ARG A 138 8.76 -3.17 22.11
CA ARG A 138 8.04 -2.82 23.34
C ARG A 138 8.04 -3.95 24.36
N ALA A 139 8.07 -5.21 23.93
CA ALA A 139 8.12 -6.37 24.80
C ALA A 139 9.52 -6.58 25.39
N ALA A 140 10.57 -6.24 24.64
CA ALA A 140 11.95 -6.34 25.09
C ALA A 140 12.26 -5.34 26.22
N ASP A 141 11.89 -4.06 26.04
CA ASP A 141 12.04 -3.04 27.08
C ASP A 141 10.90 -2.01 27.01
N PRO A 142 9.85 -2.14 27.85
CA PRO A 142 8.74 -1.19 27.87
C PRO A 142 9.12 0.23 28.30
N ALA A 143 10.16 0.40 29.11
CA ALA A 143 10.59 1.71 29.58
C ALA A 143 11.37 2.42 28.48
N ALA A 144 12.42 1.79 27.95
CA ALA A 144 13.21 2.32 26.85
C ALA A 144 12.36 2.57 25.60
N PHE A 145 11.42 1.67 25.27
CA PHE A 145 10.50 1.87 24.14
C PHE A 145 9.69 3.17 24.26
N ARG A 146 9.30 3.56 25.47
CA ARG A 146 8.52 4.79 25.70
C ARG A 146 9.39 6.03 25.65
N GLU A 147 10.66 5.93 26.01
CA GLU A 147 11.63 7.02 25.88
C GLU A 147 12.02 7.23 24.42
N THR A 148 12.29 6.15 23.68
CA THR A 148 12.68 6.21 22.26
C THR A 148 11.55 6.69 21.35
N HIS A 149 10.36 6.08 21.47
CA HIS A 149 9.27 6.32 20.53
C HIS A 149 8.19 7.27 21.08
N GLY A 150 8.12 7.47 22.39
CA GLY A 150 7.13 8.33 23.02
C GLY A 150 7.50 9.80 22.92
N SER A 151 6.55 10.63 22.52
CA SER A 151 6.75 12.09 22.41
C SER A 151 5.80 12.91 23.28
N ASN A 152 4.86 12.25 23.97
CA ASN A 152 3.96 12.92 24.91
C ASN A 152 4.38 12.68 26.36
N LYS A 153 3.87 13.51 27.28
CA LYS A 153 4.20 13.50 28.73
C LYS A 153 4.12 12.12 29.40
N ASN A 154 3.36 11.17 28.85
CA ASN A 154 3.14 9.85 29.45
C ASN A 154 3.68 8.68 28.59
N GLY A 155 4.38 8.98 27.49
CA GLY A 155 4.87 8.02 26.49
C GLY A 155 3.79 7.13 25.85
N LYS A 156 2.49 7.48 26.01
CA LYS A 156 1.37 6.60 25.61
C LYS A 156 1.16 6.55 24.10
N ASN A 157 1.76 7.48 23.35
CA ASN A 157 1.75 7.47 21.89
C ASN A 157 2.94 6.72 21.27
N ALA A 158 3.83 6.14 22.08
CA ALA A 158 5.05 5.48 21.61
C ALA A 158 4.76 4.40 20.55
N PHE A 159 3.76 3.56 20.79
CA PHE A 159 3.43 2.50 19.82
C PHE A 159 2.99 3.05 18.47
N GLY A 160 2.10 4.04 18.46
CA GLY A 160 1.66 4.65 17.22
C GLY A 160 2.77 5.40 16.50
N LYS A 161 3.70 6.00 17.25
CA LYS A 161 4.88 6.66 16.68
C LYS A 161 5.85 5.67 16.05
N CYS A 162 6.19 4.60 16.75
CA CYS A 162 7.02 3.53 16.21
C CYS A 162 6.44 2.97 14.90
N VAL A 163 5.13 2.67 14.86
CA VAL A 163 4.50 2.11 13.66
C VAL A 163 4.52 3.12 12.51
N SER A 164 4.16 4.38 12.75
CA SER A 164 4.19 5.41 11.71
C SER A 164 5.60 5.64 11.16
N SER A 165 6.62 5.75 12.02
CA SER A 165 8.01 5.94 11.59
C SER A 165 8.47 4.79 10.68
N LYS A 166 8.15 3.55 11.03
CA LYS A 166 8.56 2.38 10.24
C LYS A 166 7.80 2.21 8.93
N GLN A 167 6.58 2.71 8.84
CA GLN A 167 5.86 2.79 7.57
C GLN A 167 6.47 3.85 6.65
N ASP A 168 6.97 4.95 7.21
CA ASP A 168 7.65 6.00 6.45
C ASP A 168 9.08 5.55 6.01
N GLU A 169 9.77 4.74 6.80
CA GLU A 169 11.11 4.18 6.48
C GLU A 169 11.07 2.98 5.51
N GLY A 170 9.89 2.37 5.30
CA GLY A 170 9.69 1.20 4.44
C GLY A 170 9.85 1.45 2.94
N THR A 171 10.30 2.64 2.52
CA THR A 171 10.79 2.87 1.15
C THR A 171 12.27 2.50 1.13
N PRO A 172 12.66 1.26 0.72
CA PRO A 172 14.03 1.06 0.30
C PRO A 172 14.30 2.04 -0.84
N GLU A 173 15.26 2.91 -0.61
CA GLU A 173 15.93 3.68 -1.65
C GLU A 173 16.49 2.67 -2.66
N GLU A 174 15.75 2.40 -3.74
CA GLU A 174 16.33 1.80 -4.93
C GLU A 174 17.30 2.83 -5.49
N ASP A 175 18.60 2.63 -5.20
CA ASP A 175 19.70 3.31 -5.86
C ASP A 175 19.42 3.35 -7.38
N PRO A 176 19.34 4.54 -8.01
CA PRO A 176 19.14 4.61 -9.45
C PRO A 176 20.32 3.92 -10.16
N PRO A 177 20.08 3.12 -11.21
CA PRO A 177 21.16 2.46 -11.93
C PRO A 177 22.14 3.52 -12.43
N ALA A 178 23.41 3.35 -12.03
CA ALA A 178 24.50 4.16 -12.55
C ALA A 178 24.47 4.12 -14.08
N VAL A 179 24.36 5.31 -14.67
CA VAL A 179 24.44 5.57 -16.12
C VAL A 179 25.73 5.07 -16.73
#